data_AF-A0A8J3FY34-F1
#
_entry.id   AF-A0A8J3FY34-F1
#
_cell.length_a   1.000
_cell.length_b   1.000
_cell.length_c   1.000
_cell.angle_alpha   90.00
_cell.angle_beta   90.00
_cell.angle_gamma   90.00
#
_symmetry.space_group_name_H-M   'P 1'
#
loop_
_entity.id
_entity.type
_entity.pdbx_description
1 polymer ?
#
loop_
_entity_poly.entity_id
_entity_poly.type
_entity_poly.pdbx_seq_one_letter_code
_entity_poly.pdbx_strand_id
1 'polypeptide(L)'
;MVRGVVVTTTGEMNFMSQSEVHAPFGVDEKFLVETSKAGAGCVVSSFDPYMYDFYGDAEAILKNLDASGLLLDERRMFMLTVQSETGAEVKLFEKVEDTTWNVRTWRGENADEIHANIREMLFRNKGVFCTGEQAKGIFHKMELEFSEDTNAPAPYSPRAAFGHPIRAYTKEGYGRASVTCFC
;
A
#
# COMPACT_ATOMS: atom_id res chain seq x y z
N MET A 1 -30.63 21.66 13.16
CA MET A 1 -31.15 22.99 12.78
C MET A 1 -30.09 24.04 13.10
N VAL A 2 -29.22 24.34 12.13
CA VAL A 2 -28.54 25.65 11.99
C VAL A 2 -28.53 25.88 10.48
N ARG A 3 -29.33 26.85 10.03
CA ARG A 3 -29.45 27.25 8.62
C ARG A 3 -28.42 28.35 8.37
N GLY A 4 -27.41 28.06 7.54
CA GLY A 4 -26.62 29.11 6.90
C GLY A 4 -27.35 29.58 5.66
N VAL A 5 -27.84 30.82 5.68
CA VAL A 5 -28.41 31.51 4.51
C VAL A 5 -27.31 32.42 3.96
N VAL A 6 -26.95 32.26 2.70
CA VAL A 6 -26.21 33.26 1.93
C VAL A 6 -27.08 33.60 0.72
N VAL A 7 -27.54 34.86 0.67
CA VAL A 7 -28.30 35.39 -0.46
C VAL A 7 -27.34 36.05 -1.45
N THR A 8 -27.61 35.72 -2.71
CA THR A 8 -26.94 35.93 -3.98
C THR A 8 -26.62 37.38 -4.38
N THR A 9 -25.53 37.54 -5.13
CA THR A 9 -25.49 38.48 -6.27
C THR A 9 -24.70 37.87 -7.43
N THR A 10 -25.43 37.60 -8.51
CA THR A 10 -24.98 37.43 -9.91
C THR A 10 -23.72 36.61 -10.17
N GLY A 11 -23.93 35.38 -10.63
CA GLY A 11 -22.91 34.56 -11.26
C GLY A 11 -23.43 33.12 -11.32
N GLU A 12 -23.55 32.57 -12.51
CA GLU A 12 -23.97 31.20 -12.76
C GLU A 12 -23.24 30.24 -11.81
N MET A 13 -23.99 29.60 -10.92
CA MET A 13 -23.47 28.48 -10.13
C MET A 13 -23.42 27.28 -11.08
N ASN A 14 -22.27 27.09 -11.73
CA ASN A 14 -21.89 25.79 -12.23
C ASN A 14 -21.80 24.86 -11.01
N PHE A 15 -22.83 24.04 -10.82
CA PHE A 15 -22.69 22.82 -10.04
C PHE A 15 -21.65 21.97 -10.75
N MET A 16 -20.41 21.98 -10.24
CA MET A 16 -19.45 20.95 -10.59
C MET A 16 -20.06 19.62 -10.15
N SER A 17 -20.46 18.84 -11.15
CA SER A 17 -20.90 17.46 -10.99
C SER A 17 -19.85 16.69 -10.18
N GLN A 18 -20.24 16.19 -9.00
CA GLN A 18 -19.45 15.23 -8.23
C GLN A 18 -19.53 13.83 -8.85
N SER A 19 -19.17 13.68 -10.13
CA SER A 19 -19.20 12.38 -10.78
C SER A 19 -18.02 12.21 -11.73
N GLU A 20 -16.84 12.08 -11.15
CA GLU A 20 -15.74 11.27 -11.70
C GLU A 20 -14.67 11.12 -10.61
N VAL A 21 -15.09 10.60 -9.44
CA VAL A 21 -14.15 9.81 -8.64
C VAL A 21 -13.83 8.63 -9.54
N HIS A 22 -12.74 8.73 -10.30
CA HIS A 22 -12.22 7.61 -11.08
C HIS A 22 -12.13 6.46 -10.09
N ALA A 23 -12.97 5.43 -10.28
CA ALA A 23 -12.86 4.23 -9.48
C ALA A 23 -11.40 3.76 -9.61
N PRO A 24 -10.72 3.43 -8.49
CA PRO A 24 -9.36 2.89 -8.56
C PRO A 24 -9.32 1.79 -9.62
N PHE A 25 -8.39 1.93 -10.58
CA PHE A 25 -8.32 1.22 -11.86
C PHE A 25 -8.93 -0.19 -11.86
N GLY A 26 -10.21 -0.29 -12.21
CA GLY A 26 -10.88 -1.51 -12.68
C GLY A 26 -10.48 -2.78 -11.93
N VAL A 27 -10.52 -2.78 -10.60
CA VAL A 27 -10.45 -4.01 -9.80
C VAL A 27 -11.81 -4.70 -9.90
N ASP A 28 -12.15 -5.19 -11.09
CA ASP A 28 -13.39 -5.93 -11.31
C ASP A 28 -13.22 -7.42 -10.99
N GLU A 29 -14.33 -8.15 -10.95
CA GLU A 29 -14.33 -9.58 -10.64
C GLU A 29 -13.47 -10.38 -11.64
N LYS A 30 -13.42 -9.95 -12.90
CA LYS A 30 -12.62 -10.60 -13.94
C LYS A 30 -11.13 -10.46 -13.64
N PHE A 31 -10.67 -9.27 -13.28
CA PHE A 31 -9.29 -9.02 -12.87
C PHE A 31 -8.89 -9.85 -11.64
N LEU A 32 -9.77 -9.96 -10.64
CA LEU A 32 -9.52 -10.76 -9.44
C LEU A 32 -9.32 -12.25 -9.76
N VAL A 33 -10.07 -12.76 -10.75
CA VAL A 33 -9.97 -14.14 -11.24
C VAL A 33 -8.73 -14.35 -12.12
N GLU A 34 -8.39 -13.41 -12.99
CA GLU A 34 -7.21 -13.51 -13.87
C GLU A 34 -5.89 -13.55 -13.07
N THR A 35 -5.85 -12.83 -11.96
CA THR A 35 -4.70 -12.79 -11.04
C THR A 35 -4.69 -13.91 -10.00
N SER A 36 -5.68 -14.82 -10.03
CA SER A 36 -5.87 -15.84 -9.00
C SER A 36 -5.10 -17.14 -9.21
N LYS A 37 -4.10 -17.21 -10.12
CA LYS A 37 -3.28 -18.42 -10.29
C LYS A 37 -2.47 -18.68 -9.01
N ALA A 38 -3.09 -19.41 -8.09
CA ALA A 38 -2.59 -19.64 -6.76
C ALA A 38 -1.33 -20.51 -6.82
N GLY A 39 -0.23 -19.99 -6.27
CA GLY A 39 0.77 -20.87 -5.68
C GLY A 39 0.10 -21.66 -4.54
N ALA A 40 0.26 -22.98 -4.54
CA ALA A 40 -0.23 -23.83 -3.45
C ALA A 40 0.29 -23.28 -2.11
N GLY A 41 -0.61 -22.77 -1.26
CA GLY A 41 -0.27 -22.15 0.03
C GLY A 41 -0.99 -20.83 0.33
N CYS A 42 -1.47 -20.10 -0.69
CA CYS A 42 -2.00 -18.74 -0.47
C CYS A 42 -3.49 -18.69 -0.04
N VAL A 43 -4.21 -19.81 -0.12
CA VAL A 43 -5.66 -19.89 0.17
C VAL A 43 -5.96 -19.77 1.67
N VAL A 44 -4.99 -20.07 2.54
CA VAL A 44 -5.19 -19.97 4.00
C VAL A 44 -4.96 -18.54 4.50
N SER A 45 -3.98 -17.83 3.94
CA SER A 45 -3.66 -16.45 4.36
C SER A 45 -4.51 -15.37 3.69
N SER A 46 -5.32 -15.71 2.68
CA SER A 46 -6.13 -14.71 1.95
C SER A 46 -7.16 -13.99 2.83
N PHE A 47 -7.57 -14.60 3.94
CA PHE A 47 -8.53 -14.02 4.91
C PHE A 47 -7.90 -13.12 5.96
N ASP A 48 -6.57 -13.05 6.07
CA ASP A 48 -5.86 -12.27 7.09
C ASP A 48 -4.89 -11.21 6.52
N PRO A 49 -5.26 -10.43 5.47
CA PRO A 49 -4.48 -9.28 5.08
C PRO A 49 -4.74 -8.13 6.07
N TYR A 50 -3.71 -7.34 6.36
CA TYR A 50 -3.87 -6.13 7.16
C TYR A 50 -2.98 -5.00 6.67
N MET A 51 -3.39 -3.78 7.00
CA MET A 51 -2.72 -2.56 6.62
C MET A 51 -2.63 -1.63 7.83
N TYR A 52 -1.43 -1.18 8.14
CA TYR A 52 -1.17 -0.16 9.17
C TYR A 52 -0.73 1.13 8.50
N ASP A 53 -1.39 2.23 8.82
CA ASP A 53 -1.00 3.56 8.38
C ASP A 53 -0.44 4.34 9.58
N PHE A 54 0.80 4.81 9.45
CA PHE A 54 1.51 5.63 10.42
C PHE A 54 1.75 7.02 9.85
N TYR A 55 1.58 8.05 10.68
CA TYR A 55 1.74 9.44 10.27
C TYR A 55 2.62 10.20 11.26
N GLY A 56 3.41 11.15 10.76
CA GLY A 56 4.27 12.00 11.58
C GLY A 56 5.65 12.21 10.97
N ASP A 57 6.58 12.69 11.78
CA ASP A 57 8.00 12.66 11.45
C ASP A 57 8.57 11.23 11.52
N ALA A 58 9.81 11.06 11.07
CA ALA A 58 10.47 9.77 11.00
C ALA A 58 10.49 9.01 12.35
N GLU A 59 10.79 9.69 13.45
CA GLU A 59 10.94 9.00 14.75
C GLU A 59 9.58 8.72 15.40
N ALA A 60 8.57 9.56 15.19
CA ALA A 60 7.19 9.27 15.57
C ALA A 60 6.65 8.04 14.82
N ILE A 61 6.85 7.97 13.51
CA ILE A 61 6.46 6.82 12.69
C ILE A 61 7.17 5.56 13.18
N LEU A 62 8.50 5.61 13.33
CA LEU A 62 9.27 4.42 13.72
C LEU A 62 8.95 3.94 15.14
N LYS A 63 8.66 4.86 16.07
CA LYS A 63 8.19 4.52 17.42
C LYS A 63 6.86 3.75 17.36
N ASN A 64 5.91 4.21 16.56
CA ASN A 64 4.61 3.54 16.41
C ASN A 64 4.75 2.21 15.67
N LEU A 65 5.64 2.15 14.68
CA LEU A 65 5.97 0.92 13.97
C LEU A 65 6.52 -0.15 14.92
N ASP A 66 7.43 0.18 15.83
CA ASP A 66 7.92 -0.78 16.83
C ASP A 66 6.81 -1.27 17.77
N ALA A 67 5.91 -0.37 18.16
CA ALA A 67 4.80 -0.68 19.07
C ALA A 67 3.68 -1.50 18.41
N SER A 68 3.68 -1.63 17.07
CA SER A 68 2.63 -2.31 16.32
C SER A 68 2.60 -3.83 16.48
N GLY A 69 3.73 -4.45 16.88
CA GLY A 69 3.84 -5.90 17.01
C GLY A 69 3.78 -6.66 15.67
N LEU A 70 4.13 -6.01 14.56
CA LEU A 70 4.13 -6.61 13.23
C LEU A 70 5.08 -7.82 13.13
N LEU A 71 4.52 -8.97 12.76
CA LEU A 71 5.24 -10.23 12.51
C LEU A 71 5.47 -10.39 10.99
N LEU A 72 6.52 -9.76 10.47
CA LEU A 72 6.79 -9.71 9.02
C LEU A 72 7.32 -11.04 8.46
N ASP A 73 8.03 -11.82 9.27
CA ASP A 73 8.66 -13.09 8.92
C ASP A 73 7.65 -14.24 8.75
N GLU A 74 6.49 -14.13 9.41
CA GLU A 74 5.34 -15.02 9.25
C GLU A 74 4.61 -14.80 7.93
N ARG A 75 4.83 -13.68 7.25
CA ARG A 75 4.20 -13.35 5.97
C ARG A 75 5.06 -13.90 4.83
N ARG A 76 4.42 -14.29 3.74
CA ARG A 76 5.05 -14.55 2.45
C ARG A 76 5.29 -13.26 1.69
N MET A 77 4.40 -12.27 1.83
CA MET A 77 4.52 -11.00 1.12
C MET A 77 4.02 -9.84 1.95
N PHE A 78 4.83 -8.77 1.99
CA PHE A 78 4.45 -7.50 2.57
C PHE A 78 5.03 -6.34 1.78
N MET A 79 4.45 -5.16 1.99
CA MET A 79 4.82 -3.93 1.30
C MET A 79 4.93 -2.79 2.30
N LEU A 80 5.96 -1.97 2.12
CA LEU A 80 6.05 -0.64 2.70
C LEU A 80 5.77 0.40 1.62
N THR A 81 4.91 1.36 1.92
CA THR A 81 4.76 2.60 1.17
C THR A 81 5.15 3.76 2.07
N VAL A 82 6.11 4.59 1.68
CA VAL A 82 6.43 5.84 2.37
C VAL A 82 6.16 6.99 1.44
N GLN A 83 5.49 8.03 1.93
CA GLN A 83 5.16 9.23 1.16
C GLN A 83 5.33 10.47 2.04
N SER A 84 5.88 11.52 1.44
CA SER A 84 5.96 12.88 2.00
C SER A 84 5.73 13.88 0.89
N GLU A 85 5.86 15.18 1.19
CA GLU A 85 5.78 16.25 0.18
C GLU A 85 6.84 16.14 -0.91
N THR A 86 7.95 15.44 -0.66
CA THR A 86 9.08 15.32 -1.60
C THR A 86 8.99 14.12 -2.52
N GLY A 87 8.00 13.23 -2.32
CA GLY A 87 7.80 12.06 -3.15
C GLY A 87 7.36 10.82 -2.37
N ALA A 88 7.38 9.68 -3.06
CA ALA A 88 7.03 8.39 -2.51
C ALA A 88 8.03 7.28 -2.89
N GLU A 89 8.14 6.28 -2.02
CA GLU A 89 8.83 5.03 -2.26
C GLU A 89 7.92 3.87 -1.85
N VAL A 90 7.89 2.84 -2.68
CA VAL A 90 7.24 1.56 -2.38
C VAL A 90 8.30 0.47 -2.38
N LYS A 91 8.36 -0.31 -1.30
CA LYS A 91 9.18 -1.52 -1.22
C LYS A 91 8.28 -2.72 -1.09
N LEU A 92 8.40 -3.66 -2.01
CA LEU A 92 7.73 -4.94 -1.98
C LEU A 92 8.72 -6.01 -1.56
N PHE A 93 8.35 -6.77 -0.53
CA PHE A 93 9.13 -7.87 0.01
C PHE A 93 8.37 -9.15 -0.26
N GLU A 94 9.01 -10.09 -0.95
CA GLU A 94 8.47 -11.41 -1.24
C GLU A 94 9.43 -12.50 -0.78
N LYS A 95 8.93 -13.43 0.04
CA LYS A 95 9.68 -14.57 0.55
C LYS A 95 9.96 -15.56 -0.58
N VAL A 96 11.24 -15.83 -0.83
CA VAL A 96 11.69 -16.80 -1.84
C VAL A 96 12.02 -18.14 -1.17
N GLU A 97 12.68 -18.08 -0.01
CA GLU A 97 13.03 -19.21 0.86
C GLU A 97 12.82 -18.80 2.32
N ASP A 98 12.88 -19.74 3.27
CA ASP A 98 12.55 -19.51 4.69
C ASP A 98 13.23 -18.27 5.31
N THR A 99 14.44 -17.95 4.86
CA THR A 99 15.24 -16.83 5.38
C THR A 99 15.59 -15.77 4.34
N THR A 100 15.14 -15.91 3.10
CA THR A 100 15.58 -15.08 1.96
C THR A 100 14.41 -14.39 1.31
N TRP A 101 14.54 -13.07 1.14
CA TRP A 101 13.52 -12.20 0.60
C TRP A 101 14.00 -11.52 -0.66
N ASN A 102 13.15 -11.51 -1.68
CA ASN A 102 13.29 -10.65 -2.84
C ASN A 102 12.68 -9.29 -2.51
N VAL A 103 13.48 -8.23 -2.64
CA VAL A 103 13.08 -6.85 -2.38
C VAL A 103 13.11 -6.06 -3.68
N ARG A 104 11.94 -5.56 -4.07
CA ARG A 104 11.71 -4.69 -5.21
C ARG A 104 11.36 -3.29 -4.73
N THR A 105 11.91 -2.26 -5.38
CA THR A 105 11.65 -0.86 -5.00
C THR A 105 11.09 -0.08 -6.18
N TRP A 106 10.03 0.67 -5.95
CA TRP A 106 9.49 1.66 -6.87
C TRP A 106 9.58 3.05 -6.24
N ARG A 107 9.78 4.09 -7.05
CA ARG A 107 9.81 5.49 -6.61
C ARG A 107 8.98 6.34 -7.55
N GLY A 108 8.30 7.33 -7.00
CA GLY A 108 7.52 8.29 -7.78
C GLY A 108 7.13 9.52 -6.98
N GLU A 109 6.27 10.36 -7.53
CA GLU A 109 5.85 11.61 -6.90
C GLU A 109 4.80 11.38 -5.79
N ASN A 110 3.93 10.38 -5.95
CA ASN A 110 2.90 10.02 -4.98
C ASN A 110 2.61 8.52 -5.04
N ALA A 111 2.06 7.94 -3.97
CA ALA A 111 1.66 6.53 -3.93
C ALA A 111 0.19 6.35 -3.54
N ASP A 112 -0.61 7.41 -3.62
CA ASP A 112 -2.02 7.39 -3.20
C ASP A 112 -2.86 6.45 -4.06
N GLU A 113 -2.58 6.40 -5.36
CA GLU A 113 -3.28 5.50 -6.27
C GLU A 113 -2.95 4.03 -5.99
N ILE A 114 -1.69 3.72 -5.66
CA ILE A 114 -1.26 2.38 -5.27
C ILE A 114 -2.03 1.97 -4.01
N HIS A 115 -2.07 2.85 -3.00
CA HIS A 115 -2.78 2.61 -1.74
C HIS A 115 -4.27 2.36 -1.95
N ALA A 116 -4.92 3.20 -2.76
CA ALA A 116 -6.34 3.10 -3.08
C ALA A 116 -6.68 1.79 -3.79
N ASN A 117 -5.91 1.39 -4.81
CA ASN A 117 -6.12 0.14 -5.53
C ASN A 117 -5.91 -1.10 -4.65
N ILE A 118 -4.87 -1.09 -3.80
CA ILE A 118 -4.62 -2.18 -2.86
C ILE A 118 -5.78 -2.31 -1.86
N ARG A 119 -6.22 -1.20 -1.25
CA ARG A 119 -7.34 -1.21 -0.29
C ARG A 119 -8.63 -1.74 -0.94
N GLU A 120 -8.95 -1.27 -2.14
CA GLU A 120 -10.13 -1.73 -2.88
C GLU A 120 -10.03 -3.23 -3.20
N MET A 121 -8.85 -3.70 -3.63
CA MET A 121 -8.60 -5.11 -3.90
C MET A 121 -8.79 -5.97 -2.67
N LEU A 122 -8.23 -5.58 -1.51
CA LEU A 122 -8.40 -6.34 -0.27
C LEU A 122 -9.88 -6.45 0.11
N PHE A 123 -10.65 -5.37 -0.04
CA PHE A 123 -12.08 -5.37 0.27
C PHE A 123 -12.89 -6.25 -0.70
N ARG A 124 -12.62 -6.16 -2.01
CA ARG A 124 -13.33 -6.94 -3.04
C ARG A 124 -12.96 -8.41 -3.04
N ASN A 125 -11.72 -8.74 -2.65
CA ASN A 125 -11.22 -10.11 -2.57
C ASN A 125 -12.04 -10.97 -1.61
N LYS A 126 -12.54 -10.40 -0.50
CA LYS A 126 -13.34 -11.10 0.53
C LYS A 126 -12.69 -12.39 1.06
N GLY A 127 -11.36 -12.46 1.02
CA GLY A 127 -10.58 -13.62 1.40
C GLY A 127 -10.57 -14.78 0.40
N VAL A 128 -11.09 -14.61 -0.81
CA VAL A 128 -11.24 -15.70 -1.78
C VAL A 128 -9.92 -16.01 -2.51
N PHE A 129 -9.15 -14.98 -2.88
CA PHE A 129 -7.97 -15.14 -3.73
C PHE A 129 -6.68 -14.70 -3.02
N CYS A 130 -5.53 -15.11 -3.54
CA CYS A 130 -4.22 -14.74 -3.02
C CYS A 130 -3.97 -13.22 -3.17
N THR A 131 -4.11 -12.47 -2.08
CA THR A 131 -3.96 -11.01 -2.04
C THR A 131 -2.59 -10.54 -2.54
N GLY A 132 -1.52 -11.32 -2.31
CA GLY A 132 -0.17 -11.01 -2.80
C GLY A 132 -0.05 -11.09 -4.33
N GLU A 133 -0.64 -12.11 -4.97
CA GLU A 133 -0.66 -12.20 -6.43
C GLU A 133 -1.57 -11.14 -7.07
N GLN A 134 -2.67 -10.79 -6.40
CA GLN A 134 -3.52 -9.68 -6.85
C GLN A 134 -2.80 -8.33 -6.76
N ALA A 135 -2.03 -8.10 -5.69
CA ALA A 135 -1.20 -6.91 -5.55
C ALA A 135 -0.17 -6.82 -6.70
N LYS A 136 0.51 -7.91 -7.04
CA LYS A 136 1.40 -7.96 -8.22
C LYS A 136 0.65 -7.64 -9.52
N GLY A 137 -0.55 -8.18 -9.70
CA GLY A 137 -1.39 -7.87 -10.86
C GLY A 137 -1.71 -6.38 -10.95
N ILE A 138 -1.97 -5.72 -9.81
CA ILE A 138 -2.21 -4.27 -9.74
C ILE A 138 -0.96 -3.52 -10.19
N PHE A 139 0.21 -3.88 -9.65
CA PHE A 139 1.46 -3.23 -10.02
C PHE A 139 1.78 -3.37 -11.51
N HIS A 140 1.51 -4.54 -12.10
CA HIS A 140 1.67 -4.76 -13.54
C HIS A 140 0.69 -3.91 -14.36
N LYS A 141 -0.59 -3.86 -13.96
CA LYS A 141 -1.62 -3.08 -14.65
C LYS A 141 -1.38 -1.57 -14.57
N MET A 142 -0.80 -1.11 -13.47
CA MET A 142 -0.39 0.28 -13.27
C MET A 142 0.94 0.61 -13.97
N GLU A 143 1.54 -0.34 -14.67
CA GLU A 143 2.82 -0.18 -15.37
C GLU A 143 3.95 0.33 -14.44
N LEU A 144 3.94 -0.11 -13.19
CA LEU A 144 4.96 0.30 -12.21
C LEU A 144 6.28 -0.40 -12.50
N GLU A 145 7.29 0.39 -12.84
CA GLU A 145 8.67 -0.08 -13.02
C GLU A 145 9.36 -0.20 -11.66
N PHE A 146 9.35 -1.39 -11.09
CA PHE A 146 10.16 -1.70 -9.92
C PHE A 146 11.62 -1.93 -10.35
N SER A 147 12.56 -1.37 -9.59
CA SER A 147 13.99 -1.65 -9.74
C SER A 147 14.30 -3.13 -9.48
N GLU A 148 15.43 -3.58 -10.03
CA GLU A 148 15.88 -4.97 -9.97
C GLU A 148 15.82 -5.61 -8.58
N ASP A 149 15.55 -6.92 -8.62
CA ASP A 149 15.41 -7.79 -7.46
C ASP A 149 16.71 -7.83 -6.65
N THR A 150 16.63 -7.38 -5.40
CA THR A 150 17.73 -7.56 -4.45
C THR A 150 17.36 -8.63 -3.45
N ASN A 151 18.20 -9.67 -3.34
CA ASN A 151 18.02 -10.67 -2.30
C ASN A 151 18.53 -10.09 -0.98
N ALA A 152 17.68 -10.11 0.03
CA ALA A 152 17.99 -9.65 1.38
C ALA A 152 17.66 -10.77 2.38
N PRO A 153 18.40 -10.84 3.51
CA PRO A 153 18.00 -11.70 4.62
C PRO A 153 16.66 -11.24 5.19
N ALA A 154 15.93 -12.17 5.82
CA ALA A 154 14.72 -11.84 6.56
C ALA A 154 15.00 -10.71 7.58
N PRO A 155 14.18 -9.65 7.58
CA PRO A 155 14.40 -8.56 8.52
C PRO A 155 14.10 -9.05 9.95
N TYR A 156 15.02 -8.76 10.86
CA TYR A 156 14.85 -9.10 12.29
C TYR A 156 13.70 -8.34 12.96
N SER A 157 13.32 -7.17 12.42
CA SER A 157 12.21 -6.37 12.92
C SER A 157 11.65 -5.44 11.84
N PRO A 158 10.42 -4.91 12.01
CA PRO A 158 9.88 -3.88 11.12
C PRO A 158 10.80 -2.66 10.99
N ARG A 159 11.43 -2.22 12.09
CA ARG A 159 12.41 -1.11 12.04
C ARG A 159 13.65 -1.47 11.24
N ALA A 160 14.12 -2.71 11.29
CA ALA A 160 15.25 -3.15 10.46
C ALA A 160 14.89 -3.12 8.97
N ALA A 161 13.65 -3.50 8.61
CA ALA A 161 13.18 -3.48 7.23
C ALA A 161 12.93 -2.05 6.71
N PHE A 162 12.31 -1.20 7.53
CA PHE A 162 11.69 0.06 7.08
C PHE A 162 12.37 1.32 7.62
N GLY A 163 13.32 1.19 8.54
CA GLY A 163 13.96 2.32 9.21
C GLY A 163 14.66 3.30 8.27
N HIS A 164 15.40 2.77 7.29
CA HIS A 164 16.10 3.60 6.31
C HIS A 164 15.12 4.37 5.39
N PRO A 165 14.18 3.72 4.68
CA PRO A 165 13.28 4.44 3.78
C PRO A 165 12.37 5.45 4.50
N ILE A 166 11.88 5.13 5.70
CA ILE A 166 11.08 6.06 6.50
C ILE A 166 11.89 7.32 6.80
N ARG A 167 13.13 7.17 7.30
CA ARG A 167 14.00 8.32 7.57
C ARG A 167 14.37 9.10 6.32
N ALA A 168 14.58 8.42 5.19
CA ALA A 168 14.95 9.09 3.95
C ALA A 168 13.84 10.03 3.45
N TYR A 169 12.58 9.59 3.48
CA TYR A 169 11.45 10.35 2.93
C TYR A 169 10.79 11.31 3.92
N THR A 170 10.92 11.07 5.23
CA THR A 170 10.29 11.91 6.27
C THR A 170 11.31 12.70 7.11
N LYS A 171 12.55 12.81 6.62
CA LYS A 171 13.62 13.55 7.30
C LYS A 171 13.27 15.01 7.55
N GLU A 172 12.65 15.65 6.56
CA GLU A 172 12.43 17.09 6.53
C GLU A 172 11.03 17.50 7.02
N GLY A 173 10.19 16.54 7.43
CA GLY A 173 8.87 16.89 7.93
C GLY A 173 7.89 15.72 8.08
N TYR A 174 6.62 16.06 7.93
CA TYR A 174 5.50 15.16 8.10
C TYR A 174 5.37 14.22 6.90
N GLY A 175 5.12 12.94 7.15
CA GLY A 175 4.80 11.98 6.10
C GLY A 175 3.89 10.86 6.58
N ARG A 176 3.64 9.92 5.66
CA ARG A 176 2.88 8.69 5.88
C ARG A 176 3.78 7.49 5.59
N ALA A 177 3.74 6.49 6.44
CA ALA A 177 4.26 5.15 6.15
C ALA A 177 3.12 4.14 6.30
N SER A 178 2.87 3.37 5.25
CA SER A 178 1.84 2.32 5.22
C SER A 178 2.52 0.96 5.09
N VAL A 179 2.26 0.05 6.02
CA VAL A 179 2.71 -1.35 5.95
C VAL A 179 1.51 -2.22 5.63
N THR A 180 1.55 -2.90 4.49
CA THR A 180 0.52 -3.87 4.06
C THR A 180 1.09 -5.27 4.09
N CYS A 181 0.47 -6.17 4.84
CA CYS A 181 0.79 -7.60 4.81
C CYS A 181 -0.33 -8.33 4.06
N PHE A 182 0.06 -9.13 3.08
CA PHE A 182 -0.89 -9.75 2.15
C PHE A 182 -1.22 -11.19 2.53
N CYS A 183 -0.20 -12.05 2.59
CA CYS A 183 -0.32 -13.49 2.80
C CYS A 183 0.89 -14.04 3.52
#